data_AF-A0A9N9P574-F1
#
_entry.id   AF-A0A9N9P574-F1
#
_cell.length_a   1.000
_cell.length_b   1.000
_cell.length_c   1.000
_cell.angle_alpha   90.00
_cell.angle_beta   90.00
_cell.angle_gamma   90.00
#
_symmetry.space_group_name_H-M   'P 1'
#
loop_
_entity.id
_entity.type
_entity.pdbx_description
1 polymer ?
#
loop_
_entity_poly.entity_id
_entity_poly.type
_entity_poly.pdbx_seq_one_letter_code
_entity_poly.pdbx_strand_id
1 'polypeptide(L)'
;GSIEGIVESSGLSKTFIGIVLLPVIGNAAEFTTSINAAARNKMDFAVKIAAGSSMQIALFITPSLVLFGWIIGQDFTLHFQLFETVVFFISVLITNYLILDGKSNWLEGAMLLATYAIISLSFFHYPTK
;
A
#
# COMPACT_ATOMS: atom_id res chain seq x y z
N GLY A 1 20.24 0.09 -9.81
CA GLY A 1 21.36 0.68 -9.06
C GLY A 1 21.08 0.68 -7.57
N SER A 2 20.25 1.61 -7.08
CA SER A 2 20.04 1.77 -5.63
C SER A 2 19.17 0.69 -4.98
N ILE A 3 18.19 0.13 -5.69
CA ILE A 3 17.36 -0.98 -5.17
C ILE A 3 18.16 -2.29 -5.12
N GLU A 4 18.92 -2.63 -6.17
CA GLU A 4 19.82 -3.80 -6.12
C GLU A 4 20.86 -3.67 -4.99
N GLY A 5 21.47 -2.49 -4.82
CA GLY A 5 22.42 -2.25 -3.74
C GLY A 5 21.82 -2.37 -2.33
N ILE A 6 20.56 -1.95 -2.15
CA ILE A 6 19.84 -2.14 -0.87
C ILE A 6 19.52 -3.63 -0.66
N VAL A 7 19.07 -4.35 -1.69
CA VAL A 7 18.80 -5.80 -1.58
C VAL A 7 20.07 -6.56 -1.19
N GLU A 8 21.19 -6.28 -1.84
CA GLU A 8 22.48 -6.94 -1.56
C GLU A 8 23.05 -6.59 -0.18
N SER A 9 22.84 -5.38 0.32
CA SER A 9 23.40 -4.93 1.61
C SER A 9 22.50 -5.19 2.81
N SER A 10 21.17 -5.23 2.64
CA SER A 10 20.20 -5.33 3.74
C SER A 10 19.61 -6.73 3.90
N GLY A 11 19.77 -7.62 2.91
CA GLY A 11 19.12 -8.94 2.90
C GLY A 11 17.60 -8.88 2.72
N LEU A 12 17.04 -7.70 2.41
CA LEU A 12 15.61 -7.52 2.18
C LEU A 12 15.20 -7.96 0.77
N SER A 13 14.04 -8.62 0.66
CA SER A 13 13.50 -9.04 -0.62
C SER A 13 13.02 -7.85 -1.46
N LYS A 14 13.13 -7.95 -2.80
CA LYS A 14 12.59 -6.93 -3.72
C LYS A 14 11.09 -6.70 -3.49
N THR A 15 10.35 -7.77 -3.20
CA THR A 15 8.91 -7.72 -2.86
C THR A 15 8.65 -6.94 -1.58
N PHE A 16 9.42 -7.14 -0.51
CA PHE A 16 9.27 -6.38 0.74
C PHE A 16 9.54 -4.89 0.52
N ILE A 17 10.64 -4.57 -0.19
CA ILE A 17 10.97 -3.18 -0.52
C ILE A 17 9.85 -2.55 -1.36
N GLY A 18 9.34 -3.28 -2.36
CA GLY A 18 8.31 -2.82 -3.28
C GLY A 18 6.95 -2.59 -2.64
N ILE A 19 6.49 -3.51 -1.79
CA ILE A 19 5.14 -3.50 -1.23
C ILE A 19 5.06 -2.73 0.09
N VAL A 20 6.12 -2.75 0.91
CA VAL A 20 6.09 -2.17 2.27
C VAL A 20 6.83 -0.83 2.33
N LEU A 21 8.09 -0.79 1.89
CA LEU A 21 8.93 0.41 2.10
C LEU A 21 8.64 1.53 1.11
N LEU A 22 8.55 1.21 -0.18
CA LEU A 22 8.36 2.21 -1.23
C LEU A 22 7.06 3.01 -1.07
N PRO A 23 5.88 2.40 -0.78
CA PRO A 23 4.65 3.16 -0.60
C PRO A 23 4.69 4.07 0.63
N VAL A 24 5.32 3.63 1.72
CA VAL A 24 5.44 4.45 2.94
C VAL A 24 6.24 5.72 2.67
N ILE A 25 7.36 5.59 1.96
CA ILE A 25 8.23 6.73 1.64
C ILE A 25 7.58 7.59 0.53
N GLY A 26 7.04 6.95 -0.51
CA GLY A 26 6.41 7.61 -1.66
C GLY A 26 5.19 8.44 -1.29
N ASN A 27 4.41 7.98 -0.30
CA ASN A 27 3.17 8.63 0.11
C ASN A 27 3.28 9.34 1.48
N ALA A 28 4.48 9.54 2.01
CA ALA A 28 4.71 10.13 3.34
C ALA A 28 4.07 11.51 3.53
N ALA A 29 4.06 12.34 2.47
CA ALA A 29 3.43 13.66 2.48
C ALA A 29 1.89 13.57 2.63
N GLU A 30 1.27 12.58 1.98
CA GLU A 30 -0.18 12.34 2.07
C GLU A 30 -0.57 11.77 3.43
N PHE A 31 0.26 10.88 4.01
CA PHE A 31 0.08 10.40 5.38
C PHE A 31 0.12 11.53 6.39
N THR A 32 1.11 12.43 6.26
CA THR A 32 1.21 13.58 7.15
C THR A 32 -0.01 14.50 7.03
N THR A 33 -0.47 14.73 5.80
CA THR A 33 -1.66 15.57 5.54
C THR A 33 -2.94 14.93 6.09
N SER A 34 -3.14 13.63 5.89
CA SER A 34 -4.31 12.90 6.38
C SER A 34 -4.32 12.77 7.90
N ILE A 35 -3.19 12.51 8.55
CA ILE A 35 -3.07 12.47 10.02
C ILE A 35 -3.38 13.86 10.60
N ASN A 36 -2.83 14.93 10.02
CA ASN A 36 -3.12 16.30 10.45
C ASN A 36 -4.60 16.67 10.27
N ALA A 37 -5.23 16.22 9.19
CA ALA A 37 -6.67 16.39 8.97
C ALA A 37 -7.50 15.65 10.03
N ALA A 38 -7.17 14.39 10.32
CA ALA A 38 -7.81 13.59 11.34
C ALA A 38 -7.65 14.21 12.74
N ALA A 39 -6.45 14.71 13.08
CA ALA A 39 -6.18 15.40 14.34
C ALA A 39 -6.97 16.71 14.52
N ARG A 40 -7.42 17.32 13.41
CA ARG A 40 -8.32 18.49 13.40
C ARG A 40 -9.79 18.11 13.30
N ASN A 41 -10.13 16.87 13.66
CA ASN A 41 -11.47 16.31 13.64
C ASN A 41 -12.13 16.31 12.24
N LYS A 42 -11.32 16.23 11.18
CA LYS A 42 -11.78 16.15 9.78
C LYS A 42 -11.56 14.75 9.23
N MET A 43 -12.17 13.74 9.86
CA MET A 43 -11.97 12.33 9.48
C MET A 43 -12.41 12.04 8.05
N ASP A 44 -13.56 12.57 7.61
CA ASP A 44 -14.03 12.40 6.22
C ASP A 44 -13.02 12.92 5.19
N PHE A 45 -12.31 14.01 5.52
CA PHE A 45 -11.29 14.56 4.65
C PHE A 45 -10.04 13.66 4.64
N ALA A 46 -9.62 13.13 5.80
CA ALA A 46 -8.52 12.20 5.90
C ALA A 46 -8.78 10.90 5.09
N VAL A 47 -9.98 10.34 5.22
CA VAL A 47 -10.40 9.15 4.45
C VAL A 47 -10.45 9.44 2.96
N LYS A 48 -10.95 10.62 2.54
CA LYS A 48 -10.96 11.03 1.13
C LYS A 48 -9.56 11.14 0.53
N ILE A 49 -8.59 11.67 1.27
CA ILE A 49 -7.19 11.72 0.82
C ILE A 49 -6.66 10.30 0.60
N ALA A 50 -6.81 9.42 1.60
CA ALA A 50 -6.28 8.05 1.53
C ALA A 50 -6.96 7.20 0.44
N ALA A 51 -8.30 7.23 0.36
CA ALA A 51 -9.06 6.49 -0.64
C ALA A 51 -8.83 7.05 -2.05
N GLY A 52 -8.73 8.37 -2.20
CA GLY A 52 -8.45 9.03 -3.47
C GLY A 52 -7.09 8.64 -4.05
N SER A 53 -6.04 8.67 -3.22
CA SER A 53 -4.69 8.21 -3.60
C SER A 53 -4.69 6.74 -4.02
N SER A 54 -5.37 5.87 -3.25
CA SER A 54 -5.51 4.44 -3.57
C SER A 54 -6.24 4.20 -4.90
N MET A 55 -7.33 4.93 -5.16
CA MET A 55 -8.07 4.86 -6.42
C MET A 55 -7.23 5.35 -7.60
N GLN A 56 -6.45 6.42 -7.43
CA GLN A 56 -5.56 6.91 -8.48
C GLN A 56 -4.49 5.87 -8.84
N ILE A 57 -3.91 5.21 -7.84
CA ILE A 57 -2.94 4.13 -8.08
C ILE A 57 -3.63 2.99 -8.86
N ALA A 58 -4.76 2.50 -8.36
CA ALA A 58 -5.44 1.34 -8.93
C ALA A 58 -6.04 1.58 -10.33
N LEU A 59 -6.67 2.73 -10.57
CA LEU A 59 -7.43 3.00 -11.78
C LEU A 59 -6.62 3.73 -12.86
N PHE A 60 -5.55 4.42 -12.49
CA PHE A 60 -4.77 5.21 -13.43
C PHE A 60 -3.31 4.78 -13.51
N ILE A 61 -2.58 4.76 -12.38
CA ILE A 61 -1.14 4.53 -12.40
C ILE A 61 -0.82 3.10 -12.83
N THR A 62 -1.40 2.08 -12.17
CA THR A 62 -1.10 0.68 -12.49
C THR A 62 -1.48 0.31 -13.94
N PRO A 63 -2.67 0.67 -14.47
CA PRO A 63 -2.99 0.41 -15.87
C PRO A 63 -2.07 1.16 -16.84
N SER A 64 -1.71 2.40 -16.53
CA SER A 64 -0.78 3.18 -17.36
C SER A 64 0.60 2.54 -17.42
N LEU A 65 1.11 1.98 -16.31
CA LEU A 65 2.39 1.26 -16.28
C LEU A 65 2.38 0.02 -17.17
N VAL A 66 1.27 -0.73 -17.21
CA VAL A 66 1.11 -1.88 -18.12
C VAL A 66 1.16 -1.42 -19.58
N LEU A 67 0.46 -0.34 -19.91
CA LEU A 67 0.47 0.22 -21.27
C LEU A 67 1.85 0.75 -21.66
N PHE A 68 2.55 1.43 -20.75
CA PHE A 68 3.92 1.90 -21.01
C PHE A 68 4.90 0.74 -21.16
N GLY A 69 4.79 -0.31 -20.33
CA GLY A 69 5.56 -1.54 -20.48
C GLY A 69 5.41 -2.12 -21.89
N TRP A 70 4.18 -2.19 -22.39
CA TRP A 70 3.90 -2.65 -23.75
C TRP A 70 4.56 -1.76 -24.83
N ILE A 71 4.53 -0.44 -24.67
CA ILE A 71 5.15 0.51 -25.62
C ILE A 71 6.68 0.37 -25.66
N ILE A 72 7.33 0.19 -24.51
CA ILE A 72 8.79 0.08 -24.40
C ILE A 72 9.31 -1.34 -24.57
N GLY A 73 8.44 -2.33 -24.80
CA GLY A 73 8.80 -3.74 -24.93
C GLY A 73 9.27 -4.39 -23.62
N GLN A 74 8.82 -3.90 -22.47
CA GLN A 74 9.05 -4.55 -21.16
C GLN A 74 7.78 -5.21 -20.64
N ASP A 75 7.94 -6.42 -20.11
CA ASP A 75 6.84 -7.18 -19.51
C ASP A 75 6.46 -6.62 -18.13
N PHE A 76 5.54 -5.66 -18.13
CA PHE A 76 4.85 -5.19 -16.92
C PHE A 76 3.40 -5.69 -16.94
N THR A 77 3.08 -6.64 -16.06
CA THR A 77 1.77 -7.31 -16.05
C THR A 77 1.02 -7.07 -14.73
N LEU A 78 -0.29 -7.27 -14.73
CA LEU A 78 -1.13 -7.30 -13.52
C LEU A 78 -1.08 -8.67 -12.81
N HIS A 79 -0.07 -9.49 -13.11
CA HIS A 79 0.08 -10.80 -12.51
C HIS A 79 0.74 -10.70 -11.14
N PHE A 80 -0.09 -10.56 -10.11
CA PHE A 80 0.35 -10.64 -8.72
C PHE A 80 0.36 -12.10 -8.25
N GLN A 81 1.23 -12.41 -7.31
CA GLN A 81 1.23 -13.74 -6.70
C GLN A 81 -0.02 -13.96 -5.86
N LEU A 82 -0.36 -15.23 -5.59
CA LEU A 82 -1.58 -15.57 -4.84
C LEU A 82 -1.60 -14.89 -3.46
N PHE A 83 -0.47 -14.87 -2.77
CA PHE A 83 -0.35 -14.23 -1.45
C PHE A 83 -0.63 -12.72 -1.53
N GLU A 84 0.00 -12.03 -2.48
CA GLU A 84 -0.20 -10.59 -2.72
C GLU A 84 -1.67 -10.26 -3.03
N THR A 85 -2.30 -11.07 -3.89
CA THR A 85 -3.69 -10.91 -4.30
C THR A 85 -4.65 -11.08 -3.12
N VAL A 86 -4.44 -12.11 -2.29
CA VAL A 86 -5.28 -12.37 -1.11
C VAL A 86 -5.14 -11.26 -0.07
N VAL A 87 -3.90 -10.85 0.21
CA VAL A 87 -3.65 -9.76 1.17
C VAL A 87 -4.26 -8.44 0.69
N PHE A 88 -4.10 -8.11 -0.59
CA PHE A 88 -4.71 -6.92 -1.18
C PHE A 88 -6.24 -6.96 -1.06
N PHE A 89 -6.86 -8.09 -1.41
CA PHE A 89 -8.30 -8.27 -1.34
C PHE A 89 -8.85 -8.10 0.09
N ILE A 90 -8.21 -8.75 1.08
CA ILE A 90 -8.58 -8.62 2.50
C ILE A 90 -8.42 -7.17 2.98
N SER A 91 -7.34 -6.51 2.58
CA SER A 91 -7.06 -5.11 2.97
C SER A 91 -8.13 -4.16 2.47
N VAL A 92 -8.59 -4.33 1.22
CA VAL A 92 -9.70 -3.57 0.65
C VAL A 92 -11.00 -3.84 1.40
N LEU A 93 -11.31 -5.11 1.69
CA LEU A 93 -12.53 -5.46 2.42
C LEU A 93 -12.60 -4.84 3.82
N ILE A 94 -11.53 -5.00 4.62
CA ILE A 94 -11.46 -4.46 5.98
C ILE A 94 -11.58 -2.93 5.95
N THR A 95 -10.85 -2.28 5.04
CA THR A 95 -10.85 -0.82 4.92
C THR A 95 -12.23 -0.30 4.51
N ASN A 96 -12.89 -0.95 3.55
CA ASN A 96 -14.24 -0.57 3.11
C ASN A 96 -15.26 -0.75 4.25
N TYR A 97 -15.20 -1.87 4.97
CA TYR A 97 -16.09 -2.11 6.10
C TYR A 97 -15.98 -1.04 7.20
N LEU A 98 -14.75 -0.64 7.55
CA LEU A 98 -14.53 0.43 8.54
C LEU A 98 -15.00 1.80 8.07
N ILE A 99 -14.82 2.12 6.78
CA ILE A 99 -15.32 3.38 6.21
C ILE A 99 -16.85 3.41 6.20
N LEU A 100 -17.50 2.28 5.90
CA LEU A 100 -18.97 2.17 5.83
C LEU A 100 -19.65 2.33 7.20
N ASP A 101 -18.99 1.96 8.29
CA ASP A 101 -19.51 2.18 9.65
C ASP A 101 -19.66 3.69 9.97
N GLY A 102 -18.94 4.56 9.24
CA GLY A 102 -19.11 6.02 9.29
C GLY A 102 -18.66 6.68 10.60
N LYS A 103 -18.10 5.89 11.51
CA LYS A 103 -17.50 6.34 12.77
C LYS A 103 -16.08 5.78 12.85
N SER A 104 -15.21 6.47 13.55
CA SER A 104 -13.86 6.00 13.80
C SER A 104 -13.57 5.98 15.29
N ASN A 105 -12.86 4.94 15.72
CA ASN A 105 -12.36 4.80 17.07
C ASN A 105 -10.84 4.57 17.07
N TRP A 106 -10.18 4.97 18.14
CA TRP A 106 -8.74 4.73 18.31
C TRP A 106 -8.40 3.23 18.26
N LEU A 107 -9.28 2.37 18.78
CA LEU A 107 -9.10 0.91 18.72
C LEU A 107 -9.12 0.39 17.27
N GLU A 108 -10.01 0.88 16.43
CA GLU A 108 -10.07 0.49 15.01
C GLU A 108 -8.79 0.93 14.29
N GLY A 109 -8.32 2.14 14.58
CA GLY A 109 -7.02 2.62 14.08
C GLY A 109 -5.86 1.75 14.54
N ALA A 110 -5.84 1.35 15.82
CA ALA A 110 -4.81 0.45 16.35
C ALA A 110 -4.86 -0.94 15.69
N MET A 111 -6.05 -1.49 15.44
CA MET A 111 -6.23 -2.76 14.74
C MET A 111 -5.77 -2.68 13.27
N LEU A 112 -6.03 -1.57 12.58
CA LEU A 112 -5.53 -1.35 11.22
C LEU A 112 -3.99 -1.29 11.18
N LEU A 113 -3.37 -0.57 12.12
CA LEU A 113 -1.91 -0.51 12.24
C LEU A 113 -1.31 -1.89 12.56
N ALA A 114 -1.94 -2.64 13.48
CA ALA A 114 -1.52 -4.00 13.80
C ALA A 114 -1.63 -4.94 12.59
N THR A 115 -2.73 -4.84 11.83
CA THR A 115 -2.93 -5.61 10.60
C THR A 115 -1.85 -5.30 9.57
N TYR A 116 -1.52 -4.02 9.37
CA TYR A 116 -0.44 -3.60 8.49
C TYR A 116 0.94 -4.12 8.96
N ALA A 117 1.20 -4.11 10.27
CA ALA A 117 2.44 -4.65 10.83
C ALA A 117 2.56 -6.18 10.61
N ILE A 118 1.47 -6.93 10.81
CA ILE A 118 1.44 -8.38 10.55
C ILE A 118 1.66 -8.68 9.07
N ILE A 119 1.02 -7.94 8.17
CA ILE A 119 1.24 -8.05 6.72
C ILE A 119 2.70 -7.76 6.38
N SER A 120 3.26 -6.68 6.92
CA SER A 120 4.65 -6.28 6.68
C SER A 120 5.63 -7.37 7.15
N LEU A 121 5.41 -7.94 8.34
CA LEU A 121 6.23 -9.03 8.86
C LEU A 121 6.10 -10.31 8.01
N SER A 122 4.92 -10.57 7.47
CA SER A 122 4.68 -11.69 6.56
C SER A 122 5.47 -11.52 5.26
N PHE A 123 5.45 -10.33 4.67
CA PHE A 123 6.26 -10.01 3.48
C PHE A 123 7.77 -10.00 3.74
N PHE A 124 8.19 -9.66 4.96
CA PHE A 124 9.60 -9.73 5.35
C PHE A 124 10.14 -11.17 5.31
N HIS A 125 9.33 -12.15 5.74
CA HIS A 125 9.68 -13.58 5.71
C HIS A 125 9.24 -14.28 4.42
N TYR A 126 8.58 -13.57 3.51
CA TYR A 126 8.05 -14.16 2.30
C TYR A 126 9.20 -14.53 1.35
N PRO A 127 9.38 -15.83 1.03
CA PRO A 127 10.50 -16.27 0.23
C PRO A 127 10.35 -15.76 -1.20
N THR A 128 11.25 -14.87 -1.60
CA THR A 128 11.46 -14.54 -3.02
C THR A 128 11.99 -15.79 -3.71
N LYS A 129 11.19 -16.37 -4.59
CA LYS A 129 11.71 -17.26 -5.63
C LYS A 129 12.50 -16.44 -6.64
#